data_AF-A0A969JXG6-F1
#
_entry.id   AF-A0A969JXG6-F1
#
_cell.length_a   1.000
_cell.length_b   1.000
_cell.length_c   1.000
_cell.angle_alpha   90.00
_cell.angle_beta   90.00
_cell.angle_gamma   90.00
#
_symmetry.space_group_name_H-M   'P 1'
#
loop_
_entity.id
_entity.type
_entity.pdbx_description
1 polymer ?
#
loop_
_entity_poly.entity_id
_entity_poly.type
_entity_poly.pdbx_seq_one_letter_code
_entity_poly.pdbx_strand_id
1 'polypeptide(L)'
;EYEDRGIDYPYPFVRWTQGRNLEGFLNIVADGRVQIAPLTSHTFDVAMAPAAYELLQSASFQLGILLEYPQPLRELPVRTRVHIHARKPTDRVSIGIIGPGSHVRDRLLPPLRASNGAVLHAVCSKHGPTGRRVADEIGASYCASDYREILADTDINAVLIGTQHDSHARIVCDALAAGKHVFVEKPLALSQAELADVAHAYEHASARRNTALLVGFNRRHSPHLVRTAEFFARRTEPLTMVYRINAGALDPNHWVHRQGGRLLGEICHFIDALSVLAGAPQSVHALRTRGAPDTDNDYIVNLTFADGSVGTIAYAVRGDNSVSKERLEVFGQGQAAIVDDYAVTSFHGGGRKRHLRTRPRDKGFAAQMAHFVTLVGQDVPGGCDWATAHASTLATLQAQASLEAPHSAAAT
;
A
#
# COMPACT_ATOMS: atom_id res chain seq x y z
N GLU A 1 -12.98 -21.31 13.72
CA GLU A 1 -12.02 -22.34 13.24
C GLU A 1 -12.67 -23.40 12.37
N TYR A 2 -13.72 -24.11 12.82
CA TYR A 2 -14.41 -25.11 11.99
C TYR A 2 -15.10 -24.49 10.76
N GLU A 3 -16.03 -23.56 10.96
CA GLU A 3 -16.78 -22.92 9.86
C GLU A 3 -15.89 -22.04 8.96
N ASP A 4 -15.05 -21.17 9.53
CA ASP A 4 -14.19 -20.25 8.77
C ASP A 4 -13.11 -20.95 7.93
N ARG A 5 -12.74 -22.19 8.28
CA ARG A 5 -11.73 -22.98 7.56
C ARG A 5 -12.33 -24.14 6.77
N GLY A 6 -13.66 -24.25 6.73
CA GLY A 6 -14.37 -25.32 6.02
C GLY A 6 -14.12 -26.72 6.60
N ILE A 7 -13.85 -26.82 7.90
CA ILE A 7 -13.63 -28.09 8.61
C ILE A 7 -14.96 -28.50 9.24
N ASP A 8 -15.42 -29.71 8.94
CA ASP A 8 -16.64 -30.26 9.55
C ASP A 8 -16.44 -30.60 11.03
N TYR A 9 -17.46 -30.32 11.84
CA TYR A 9 -17.51 -30.80 13.22
C TYR A 9 -17.44 -32.33 13.27
N PRO A 10 -16.82 -32.93 14.31
CA PRO A 10 -16.78 -34.37 14.42
C PRO A 10 -18.20 -34.94 14.51
N TYR A 11 -18.44 -36.03 13.79
CA TYR A 11 -19.75 -36.65 13.64
C TYR A 11 -20.50 -36.91 14.96
N PRO A 12 -19.85 -37.31 16.08
CA PRO A 12 -20.53 -37.53 17.36
C PRO A 12 -21.17 -36.27 17.96
N PHE A 13 -20.67 -35.09 17.63
CA PHE A 13 -21.16 -33.83 18.19
C PHE A 13 -22.19 -33.15 17.30
N VAL A 14 -21.94 -33.16 15.98
CA VAL A 14 -22.84 -32.57 15.00
C VAL A 14 -22.96 -33.49 13.80
N ARG A 15 -24.11 -34.15 13.70
CA ARG A 15 -24.39 -35.11 12.64
C ARG A 15 -24.56 -34.45 11.28
N TRP A 16 -25.18 -33.27 11.24
CA TRP A 16 -25.46 -32.51 10.03
C TRP A 16 -24.72 -31.17 10.07
N THR A 17 -23.59 -31.13 9.37
CA THR A 17 -22.84 -29.91 9.09
C THR A 17 -23.25 -29.37 7.72
N GLN A 18 -22.86 -28.14 7.40
CA GLN A 18 -23.07 -27.59 6.05
C GLN A 18 -22.44 -28.48 4.97
N GLY A 19 -21.23 -29.02 5.22
CA GLY A 19 -20.55 -29.95 4.32
C GLY A 19 -21.36 -31.22 4.06
N ARG A 20 -21.75 -31.93 5.13
CA ARG A 20 -22.53 -33.18 5.02
C ARG A 20 -23.92 -32.99 4.44
N ASN A 21 -24.57 -31.86 4.69
CA ASN A 21 -25.85 -31.53 4.05
C ASN A 21 -25.68 -31.36 2.53
N LEU A 22 -24.62 -30.68 2.09
CA LEU A 22 -24.31 -30.51 0.68
C LEU A 22 -23.96 -31.86 0.02
N GLU A 23 -23.15 -32.69 0.67
CA GLU A 23 -22.86 -34.06 0.21
C GLU A 23 -24.14 -34.90 0.09
N GLY A 24 -25.02 -34.85 1.09
CA GLY A 24 -26.31 -35.53 1.06
C GLY A 24 -27.19 -35.09 -0.12
N PHE A 25 -27.25 -33.78 -0.39
CA PHE A 25 -27.95 -33.24 -1.55
C PHE A 25 -27.33 -33.74 -2.87
N LEU A 26 -26.00 -33.68 -3.00
CA LEU A 26 -25.29 -34.17 -4.19
C LEU A 26 -25.54 -35.66 -4.43
N ASN A 27 -25.61 -36.48 -3.38
CA ASN A 27 -25.96 -37.90 -3.49
C ASN A 27 -27.39 -38.09 -4.03
N ILE A 28 -28.36 -37.32 -3.55
CA ILE A 28 -29.75 -37.38 -4.03
C ILE A 28 -29.85 -36.94 -5.51
N VAL A 29 -29.03 -35.97 -5.94
CA VAL A 29 -28.90 -35.57 -7.35
C VAL A 29 -28.27 -36.69 -8.18
N ALA A 30 -27.19 -37.30 -7.70
CA ALA A 30 -26.51 -38.41 -8.38
C ALA A 30 -27.42 -39.64 -8.54
N ASP A 31 -28.26 -39.92 -7.55
CA ASP A 31 -29.27 -40.98 -7.58
C ASP A 31 -30.47 -40.65 -8.50
N GLY A 32 -30.51 -39.46 -9.09
CA GLY A 32 -31.62 -39.00 -9.93
C GLY A 32 -32.93 -38.71 -9.18
N ARG A 33 -32.90 -38.72 -7.83
CA ARG A 33 -34.05 -38.43 -6.97
C ARG A 33 -34.41 -36.94 -6.95
N VAL A 34 -33.46 -36.09 -7.31
CA VAL A 34 -33.68 -34.66 -7.58
C VAL A 34 -33.20 -34.37 -9.00
N GLN A 35 -34.08 -33.81 -9.83
CA GLN A 35 -33.76 -33.39 -11.19
C GLN A 35 -33.41 -31.89 -11.20
N ILE A 36 -32.17 -31.57 -11.53
CA ILE A 36 -31.69 -30.18 -11.59
C ILE A 36 -31.77 -29.57 -12.99
N ALA A 37 -31.99 -30.37 -14.04
CA ALA A 37 -32.09 -29.88 -15.41
C ALA A 37 -33.14 -28.75 -15.59
N PRO A 38 -34.32 -28.78 -14.93
CA PRO A 38 -35.29 -27.70 -15.01
C PRO A 38 -34.81 -26.35 -14.46
N LEU A 39 -33.73 -26.33 -13.65
CA LEU A 39 -33.11 -25.09 -13.16
C LEU A 39 -32.38 -24.33 -14.26
N THR A 40 -31.98 -25.00 -15.36
CA THR A 40 -31.34 -24.36 -16.50
C THR A 40 -32.40 -23.93 -17.51
N SER A 41 -32.78 -22.66 -17.47
CA SER A 41 -33.74 -22.08 -18.41
C SER A 41 -33.11 -21.78 -19.76
N HIS A 42 -31.84 -21.34 -19.77
CA HIS A 42 -31.12 -20.99 -20.99
C HIS A 42 -29.65 -21.43 -20.89
N THR A 43 -29.07 -21.79 -22.02
CA THR A 43 -27.62 -22.01 -22.16
C THR A 43 -27.11 -21.09 -23.25
N PHE A 44 -26.06 -20.33 -22.94
CA PHE A 44 -25.37 -19.47 -23.90
C PHE A 44 -23.93 -19.94 -24.02
N ASP A 45 -23.38 -19.89 -25.24
CA ASP A 45 -21.92 -19.89 -25.39
C ASP A 45 -21.34 -18.70 -24.60
N VAL A 46 -20.22 -18.90 -23.91
CA VAL A 46 -19.55 -17.84 -23.13
C VAL A 46 -19.24 -16.59 -23.96
N ALA A 47 -19.01 -16.72 -25.28
CA ALA A 47 -18.83 -15.59 -26.19
C ALA A 47 -20.09 -14.69 -26.29
N MET A 48 -21.26 -15.25 -26.00
CA MET A 48 -22.55 -14.57 -25.95
C MET A 48 -22.96 -14.16 -24.53
N ALA A 49 -22.03 -14.14 -23.57
CA ALA A 49 -22.30 -13.71 -22.20
C ALA A 49 -23.01 -12.34 -22.10
N PRO A 50 -22.70 -11.30 -22.91
CA PRO A 50 -23.46 -10.05 -22.86
C PRO A 50 -24.97 -10.24 -23.09
N ALA A 51 -25.38 -11.06 -24.05
CA ALA A 51 -26.78 -11.36 -24.33
C ALA A 51 -27.45 -12.14 -23.18
N ALA A 52 -26.70 -13.04 -22.52
CA ALA A 52 -27.16 -13.71 -21.31
C ALA A 52 -27.44 -12.71 -20.16
N TYR A 53 -26.58 -11.70 -19.99
CA TYR A 53 -26.79 -10.64 -18.98
C TYR A 53 -27.95 -9.71 -19.31
N GLU A 54 -28.15 -9.36 -20.59
CA GLU A 54 -29.33 -8.59 -21.03
C GLU A 54 -30.63 -9.35 -20.73
N LEU A 55 -30.62 -10.66 -20.99
CA LEU A 55 -31.74 -11.54 -20.70
C LEU A 55 -32.04 -11.61 -19.19
N LEU A 56 -31.01 -11.69 -18.33
CA LEU A 56 -31.15 -11.62 -16.86
C LEU A 56 -31.77 -10.30 -16.38
N GLN A 57 -31.53 -9.20 -17.09
CA GLN A 57 -32.08 -7.88 -16.76
C GLN A 57 -33.51 -7.67 -17.29
N SER A 58 -33.99 -8.56 -18.16
CA SER A 58 -35.36 -8.51 -18.67
C SER A 58 -36.38 -8.93 -17.60
N ALA A 59 -37.64 -8.49 -17.75
CA ALA A 59 -38.73 -8.91 -16.88
C ALA A 59 -39.19 -10.37 -17.11
N SER A 60 -38.46 -11.14 -17.95
CA SER A 60 -38.78 -12.53 -18.20
C SER A 60 -38.34 -13.40 -17.02
N PHE A 61 -39.21 -14.32 -16.59
CA PHE A 61 -38.88 -15.25 -15.51
C PHE A 61 -37.79 -16.23 -15.96
N GLN A 62 -36.70 -16.30 -15.21
CA GLN A 62 -35.55 -17.16 -15.48
C GLN A 62 -35.19 -17.89 -14.19
N LEU A 63 -35.09 -19.22 -14.24
CA LEU A 63 -34.68 -20.01 -13.08
C LEU A 63 -33.14 -20.15 -13.00
N GLY A 64 -32.47 -20.16 -14.15
CA GLY A 64 -31.02 -20.18 -14.25
C GLY A 64 -30.50 -20.08 -15.68
N ILE A 65 -29.35 -19.43 -15.85
CA ILE A 65 -28.63 -19.36 -17.12
C ILE A 65 -27.28 -20.06 -16.96
N LEU A 66 -26.97 -20.97 -17.88
CA LEU A 66 -25.67 -21.62 -17.97
C LEU A 66 -24.82 -20.94 -19.04
N LEU A 67 -23.53 -20.73 -18.75
CA LEU A 67 -22.53 -20.37 -19.75
C LEU A 67 -21.74 -21.61 -20.13
N GLU A 68 -21.87 -22.03 -21.38
CA GLU A 68 -21.13 -23.14 -21.95
C GLU A 68 -19.77 -22.65 -22.47
N TYR A 69 -18.73 -23.42 -22.18
CA TYR A 69 -17.37 -23.15 -22.62
C TYR A 69 -17.01 -24.18 -23.70
N PRO A 70 -16.50 -23.76 -24.87
CA PRO A 70 -16.31 -24.63 -26.03
C PRO A 70 -15.23 -25.72 -25.83
N GLN A 71 -14.43 -25.63 -24.77
CA GLN A 71 -13.42 -26.63 -24.42
C GLN A 71 -13.38 -26.84 -22.90
N PRO A 72 -12.99 -28.04 -22.42
CA PRO A 72 -12.75 -28.27 -21.01
C PRO A 72 -11.75 -27.25 -20.48
N LEU A 73 -12.09 -26.55 -19.39
CA LEU A 73 -11.23 -25.50 -18.80
C LEU A 73 -9.78 -25.95 -18.54
N ARG A 74 -9.55 -27.25 -18.34
CA ARG A 74 -8.23 -27.85 -18.10
C ARG A 74 -7.32 -27.87 -19.33
N GLU A 75 -7.86 -27.71 -20.53
CA GLU A 75 -7.12 -27.76 -21.79
C GLU A 75 -6.82 -26.37 -22.37
N LEU A 76 -7.42 -25.33 -21.79
CA LEU A 76 -7.17 -23.96 -22.22
C LEU A 76 -5.80 -23.47 -21.73
N PRO A 77 -4.96 -22.87 -22.59
CA PRO A 77 -3.71 -22.28 -22.15
C PRO A 77 -4.00 -21.15 -21.16
N VAL A 78 -3.35 -21.17 -20.00
CA VAL A 78 -3.48 -20.11 -19.00
C VAL A 78 -2.89 -18.83 -19.59
N ARG A 79 -3.76 -17.92 -20.02
CA ARG A 79 -3.36 -16.58 -20.44
C ARG A 79 -3.35 -15.66 -19.24
N THR A 80 -2.17 -15.23 -18.87
CA THR A 80 -1.90 -14.24 -17.81
C THR A 80 -2.01 -12.80 -18.30
N ARG A 81 -2.09 -12.59 -19.62
CA ARG A 81 -2.08 -11.27 -20.28
C ARG A 81 -3.27 -11.09 -21.22
N VAL A 82 -3.91 -9.92 -21.17
CA VAL A 82 -4.99 -9.52 -22.08
C VAL A 82 -4.65 -8.15 -22.68
N HIS A 83 -4.46 -8.10 -24.00
CA HIS A 83 -4.23 -6.86 -24.74
C HIS A 83 -5.53 -6.06 -24.90
N ILE A 84 -5.42 -4.74 -24.75
CA ILE A 84 -6.53 -3.80 -24.77
C ILE A 84 -6.31 -2.76 -25.86
N HIS A 85 -5.16 -2.09 -25.84
CA HIS A 85 -4.80 -1.06 -26.79
C HIS A 85 -3.43 -1.32 -27.41
N ALA A 86 -3.33 -1.14 -28.72
CA ALA A 86 -2.03 -1.09 -29.38
C ALA A 86 -1.29 0.17 -28.94
N ARG A 87 0.00 0.03 -28.61
CA ARG A 87 0.83 1.17 -28.21
C ARG A 87 2.15 1.17 -28.96
N LYS A 88 2.61 2.38 -29.29
CA LYS A 88 3.94 2.57 -29.86
C LYS A 88 4.98 2.70 -28.73
N PRO A 89 6.24 2.32 -28.98
CA PRO A 89 7.35 2.62 -28.09
C PRO A 89 7.39 4.11 -27.76
N THR A 90 7.81 4.44 -26.55
CA THR A 90 7.91 5.83 -26.06
C THR A 90 9.27 6.05 -25.41
N ASP A 91 9.77 7.26 -25.56
CA ASP A 91 10.93 7.82 -24.85
C ASP A 91 10.57 8.32 -23.44
N ARG A 92 9.29 8.40 -23.10
CA ARG A 92 8.80 8.80 -21.77
C ARG A 92 8.99 7.68 -20.75
N VAL A 93 8.88 8.04 -19.47
CA VAL A 93 8.80 7.06 -18.38
C VAL A 93 7.59 6.16 -18.58
N SER A 94 7.80 4.87 -18.79
CA SER A 94 6.76 3.89 -19.08
C SER A 94 6.56 2.98 -17.87
N ILE A 95 5.39 3.15 -17.22
CA ILE A 95 5.10 2.62 -15.89
C ILE A 95 4.15 1.43 -15.97
N GLY A 96 4.55 0.28 -15.43
CA GLY A 96 3.66 -0.83 -15.11
C GLY A 96 3.10 -0.71 -13.70
N ILE A 97 1.78 -0.82 -13.53
CA ILE A 97 1.13 -0.75 -12.21
C ILE A 97 0.88 -2.15 -11.69
N ILE A 98 1.38 -2.48 -10.51
CA ILE A 98 1.20 -3.79 -9.86
C ILE A 98 0.37 -3.58 -8.59
N GLY A 99 -0.86 -4.08 -8.58
CA GLY A 99 -1.81 -3.87 -7.48
C GLY A 99 -2.53 -2.51 -7.56
N PRO A 100 -3.49 -2.33 -8.48
CA PRO A 100 -4.26 -1.09 -8.61
C PRO A 100 -5.38 -0.99 -7.56
N GLY A 101 -5.02 -1.09 -6.27
CA GLY A 101 -5.95 -0.93 -5.15
C GLY A 101 -6.54 0.48 -5.08
N SER A 102 -7.52 0.68 -4.18
CA SER A 102 -8.17 2.00 -3.99
C SER A 102 -7.16 3.11 -3.72
N HIS A 103 -6.16 2.88 -2.87
CA HIS A 103 -5.12 3.87 -2.59
C HIS A 103 -4.39 4.33 -3.86
N VAL A 104 -3.89 3.38 -4.67
CA VAL A 104 -3.22 3.68 -5.94
C VAL A 104 -4.14 4.48 -6.86
N ARG A 105 -5.38 4.01 -7.04
CA ARG A 105 -6.37 4.63 -7.93
C ARG A 105 -6.75 6.05 -7.50
N ASP A 106 -6.90 6.29 -6.21
CA ASP A 106 -7.46 7.53 -5.69
C ASP A 106 -6.37 8.57 -5.37
N ARG A 107 -5.12 8.14 -5.12
CA ARG A 107 -4.02 9.02 -4.68
C ARG A 107 -2.86 9.12 -5.66
N LEU A 108 -2.49 8.02 -6.32
CA LEU A 108 -1.26 7.95 -7.12
C LEU A 108 -1.52 8.08 -8.63
N LEU A 109 -2.58 7.45 -9.15
CA LEU A 109 -2.92 7.54 -10.56
C LEU A 109 -3.32 8.96 -11.01
N PRO A 110 -4.11 9.76 -10.26
CA PRO A 110 -4.50 11.09 -10.72
C PRO A 110 -3.32 12.01 -11.06
N PRO A 111 -2.30 12.20 -10.19
CA PRO A 111 -1.15 13.03 -10.55
C PRO A 111 -0.28 12.42 -11.68
N LEU A 112 -0.17 11.09 -11.78
CA LEU A 112 0.55 10.45 -12.89
C LEU A 112 -0.14 10.65 -14.23
N ARG A 113 -1.47 10.57 -14.27
CA ARG A 113 -2.27 10.84 -15.48
C ARG A 113 -2.20 12.30 -15.92
N ALA A 114 -2.09 13.21 -14.95
CA ALA A 114 -1.91 14.63 -15.22
C ALA A 114 -0.48 14.97 -15.67
N SER A 115 0.48 14.06 -15.50
CA SER A 115 1.88 14.28 -15.89
C SER A 115 2.12 13.99 -17.37
N ASN A 116 2.75 14.94 -18.06
CA ASN A 116 3.26 14.73 -19.42
C ASN A 116 4.60 13.97 -19.45
N GLY A 117 5.17 13.61 -18.29
CA GLY A 117 6.43 12.88 -18.20
C GLY A 117 6.30 11.36 -18.18
N ALA A 118 5.10 10.82 -17.92
CA ALA A 118 4.91 9.38 -17.71
C ALA A 118 3.75 8.79 -18.51
N VAL A 119 3.88 7.53 -18.87
CA VAL A 119 2.95 6.74 -19.66
C VAL A 119 2.57 5.52 -18.83
N LEU A 120 1.27 5.34 -18.55
CA LEU A 120 0.78 4.19 -17.79
C LEU A 120 0.60 3.00 -18.73
N HIS A 121 1.60 2.10 -18.77
CA HIS A 121 1.77 1.07 -19.80
C HIS A 121 0.88 -0.15 -19.61
N ALA A 122 0.91 -0.73 -18.42
CA ALA A 122 0.21 -1.97 -18.12
C ALA A 122 -0.30 -1.96 -16.69
N VAL A 123 -1.26 -2.84 -16.41
CA VAL A 123 -1.84 -3.03 -15.08
C VAL A 123 -1.85 -4.51 -14.72
N CYS A 124 -1.30 -4.87 -13.57
CA CYS A 124 -1.38 -6.20 -13.00
C CYS A 124 -2.29 -6.20 -11.77
N SER A 125 -3.28 -7.09 -11.76
CA SER A 125 -4.20 -7.29 -10.63
C SER A 125 -4.49 -8.78 -10.44
N LYS A 126 -4.55 -9.25 -9.18
CA LYS A 126 -5.00 -10.62 -8.87
C LYS A 126 -6.42 -10.91 -9.38
N HIS A 127 -7.26 -9.87 -9.46
CA HIS A 127 -8.63 -9.97 -9.96
C HIS A 127 -8.73 -9.40 -11.37
N GLY A 128 -8.96 -10.28 -12.35
CA GLY A 128 -9.06 -9.96 -13.78
C GLY A 128 -10.00 -8.79 -14.10
N PRO A 129 -11.26 -8.78 -13.61
CA PRO A 129 -12.20 -7.68 -13.87
C PRO A 129 -11.68 -6.32 -13.37
N THR A 130 -11.08 -6.29 -12.17
CA THR A 130 -10.48 -5.06 -11.62
C THR A 130 -9.30 -4.60 -12.48
N GLY A 131 -8.43 -5.52 -12.89
CA GLY A 131 -7.29 -5.21 -13.75
C GLY A 131 -7.73 -4.64 -15.09
N ARG A 132 -8.73 -5.26 -15.72
CA ARG A 132 -9.29 -4.80 -17.00
C ARG A 132 -9.90 -3.40 -16.88
N ARG A 133 -10.77 -3.19 -15.90
CA ARG A 133 -11.42 -1.89 -15.68
C ARG A 133 -10.40 -0.76 -15.49
N VAL A 134 -9.39 -0.97 -14.65
CA VAL A 134 -8.37 0.06 -14.39
C VAL A 134 -7.52 0.30 -15.65
N ALA A 135 -7.18 -0.76 -16.38
CA ALA A 135 -6.43 -0.64 -17.62
C ALA A 135 -7.19 0.17 -18.69
N ASP A 136 -8.51 -0.06 -18.83
CA ASP A 136 -9.39 0.74 -19.69
C ASP A 136 -9.45 2.21 -19.20
N GLU A 137 -9.62 2.44 -17.88
CA GLU A 137 -9.70 3.79 -17.27
C GLU A 137 -8.47 4.67 -17.56
N ILE A 138 -7.29 4.06 -17.67
CA ILE A 138 -6.01 4.76 -17.87
C ILE A 138 -5.46 4.65 -19.28
N GLY A 139 -6.12 3.92 -20.18
CA GLY A 139 -5.65 3.66 -21.54
C GLY A 139 -4.35 2.86 -21.59
N ALA A 140 -4.23 1.83 -20.74
CA ALA A 140 -3.09 0.92 -20.73
C ALA A 140 -3.11 -0.02 -21.95
N SER A 141 -1.93 -0.49 -22.38
CA SER A 141 -1.82 -1.39 -23.53
C SER A 141 -2.38 -2.78 -23.23
N TYR A 142 -2.15 -3.29 -22.02
CA TYR A 142 -2.67 -4.58 -21.57
C TYR A 142 -2.91 -4.59 -20.06
N CYS A 143 -3.70 -5.57 -19.61
CA CYS A 143 -3.74 -5.98 -18.22
C CYS A 143 -3.22 -7.41 -18.05
N ALA A 144 -2.70 -7.72 -16.86
CA ALA A 144 -2.18 -9.03 -16.51
C ALA A 144 -2.65 -9.51 -15.12
N SER A 145 -2.60 -10.82 -14.90
CA SER A 145 -2.83 -11.47 -13.61
C SER A 145 -1.54 -11.92 -12.90
N ASP A 146 -0.41 -11.93 -13.61
CA ASP A 146 0.93 -12.15 -13.07
C ASP A 146 1.80 -10.90 -13.29
N TYR A 147 2.44 -10.38 -12.24
CA TYR A 147 3.28 -9.18 -12.33
C TYR A 147 4.55 -9.44 -13.13
N ARG A 148 4.99 -10.70 -13.26
CA ARG A 148 6.15 -11.08 -14.06
C ARG A 148 5.98 -10.74 -15.54
N GLU A 149 4.74 -10.68 -16.03
CA GLU A 149 4.42 -10.20 -17.38
C GLU A 149 4.88 -8.74 -17.58
N ILE A 150 4.67 -7.90 -16.56
CA ILE A 150 5.10 -6.50 -16.55
C ILE A 150 6.62 -6.40 -16.42
N LEU A 151 7.24 -7.27 -15.59
CA LEU A 151 8.69 -7.24 -15.41
C LEU A 151 9.45 -7.71 -16.65
N ALA A 152 8.90 -8.67 -17.40
CA ALA A 152 9.47 -9.17 -18.66
C ALA A 152 9.32 -8.18 -19.82
N ASP A 153 8.45 -7.18 -19.70
CA ASP A 153 8.16 -6.23 -20.76
C ASP A 153 9.27 -5.19 -20.93
N THR A 154 9.95 -5.19 -22.07
CA THR A 154 11.05 -4.27 -22.35
C THR A 154 10.58 -2.83 -22.59
N ASP A 155 9.31 -2.62 -22.92
CA ASP A 155 8.74 -1.28 -23.12
C ASP A 155 8.35 -0.61 -21.80
N ILE A 156 8.51 -1.30 -20.67
CA ILE A 156 8.28 -0.80 -19.32
C ILE A 156 9.63 -0.60 -18.64
N ASN A 157 9.96 0.62 -18.23
CA ASN A 157 11.20 0.92 -17.51
C ASN A 157 10.99 1.16 -16.01
N ALA A 158 9.75 1.40 -15.57
CA ALA A 158 9.42 1.62 -14.17
C ALA A 158 8.18 0.83 -13.73
N VAL A 159 8.11 0.49 -12.44
CA VAL A 159 6.93 -0.13 -11.83
C VAL A 159 6.44 0.66 -10.63
N LEU A 160 5.12 0.70 -10.47
CA LEU A 160 4.43 1.21 -9.29
C LEU A 160 3.76 0.04 -8.58
N ILE A 161 4.26 -0.30 -7.39
CA ILE A 161 3.80 -1.42 -6.57
C ILE A 161 2.88 -0.86 -5.47
N GLY A 162 1.61 -1.22 -5.51
CA GLY A 162 0.60 -0.86 -4.50
C GLY A 162 -0.24 -2.06 -4.06
N THR A 163 0.40 -3.21 -3.94
CA THR A 163 -0.20 -4.45 -3.45
C THR A 163 -0.39 -4.42 -1.93
N GLN A 164 -0.75 -5.56 -1.33
CA GLN A 164 -0.74 -5.72 0.11
C GLN A 164 0.70 -5.88 0.63
N HIS A 165 0.92 -5.51 1.90
CA HIS A 165 2.25 -5.32 2.48
C HIS A 165 3.13 -6.59 2.39
N ASP A 166 2.52 -7.76 2.56
CA ASP A 166 3.17 -9.09 2.53
C ASP A 166 3.88 -9.43 1.21
N SER A 167 3.59 -8.69 0.15
CA SER A 167 4.15 -8.93 -1.18
C SER A 167 5.18 -7.90 -1.63
N HIS A 168 5.36 -6.80 -0.88
CA HIS A 168 6.19 -5.68 -1.30
C HIS A 168 7.65 -6.08 -1.50
N ALA A 169 8.31 -6.60 -0.48
CA ALA A 169 9.74 -6.93 -0.53
C ALA A 169 10.08 -7.86 -1.71
N ARG A 170 9.31 -8.94 -1.90
CA ARG A 170 9.51 -9.86 -3.03
C ARG A 170 9.36 -9.17 -4.39
N ILE A 171 8.28 -8.42 -4.60
CA ILE A 171 8.03 -7.77 -5.90
C ILE A 171 9.08 -6.69 -6.17
N VAL A 172 9.53 -5.96 -5.14
CA VAL A 172 10.62 -4.99 -5.24
C VAL A 172 11.91 -5.68 -5.68
N CYS A 173 12.32 -6.77 -5.02
CA CYS A 173 13.51 -7.52 -5.41
C CYS A 173 13.42 -8.03 -6.86
N ASP A 174 12.29 -8.62 -7.25
CA ASP A 174 12.07 -9.10 -8.61
C ASP A 174 12.16 -7.96 -9.65
N ALA A 175 11.58 -6.80 -9.34
CA ALA A 175 11.59 -5.64 -10.22
C ALA A 175 12.99 -5.03 -10.38
N LEU A 176 13.74 -4.92 -9.28
CA LEU A 176 15.13 -4.47 -9.30
C LEU A 176 16.02 -5.44 -10.08
N ALA A 177 15.84 -6.75 -9.91
CA ALA A 177 16.56 -7.77 -10.67
C ALA A 177 16.25 -7.70 -12.17
N ALA A 178 15.01 -7.37 -12.55
CA ALA A 178 14.60 -7.09 -13.92
C ALA A 178 15.09 -5.72 -14.45
N GLY A 179 15.83 -4.95 -13.65
CA GLY A 179 16.38 -3.65 -14.01
C GLY A 179 15.34 -2.54 -14.16
N LYS A 180 14.19 -2.67 -13.49
CA LYS A 180 13.12 -1.65 -13.48
C LYS A 180 13.37 -0.64 -12.36
N HIS A 181 13.07 0.63 -12.60
CA HIS A 181 12.92 1.60 -11.52
C HIS A 181 11.65 1.27 -10.71
N VAL A 182 11.69 1.45 -9.40
CA VAL A 182 10.65 0.97 -8.49
C VAL A 182 10.09 2.11 -7.65
N PHE A 183 8.78 2.29 -7.71
CA PHE A 183 8.00 2.90 -6.65
C PHE A 183 7.26 1.81 -5.90
N VAL A 184 7.30 1.82 -4.57
CA VAL A 184 6.57 0.86 -3.73
C VAL A 184 5.86 1.57 -2.60
N GLU A 185 4.56 1.29 -2.43
CA GLU A 185 3.80 1.76 -1.28
C GLU A 185 4.39 1.24 0.05
N LYS A 186 4.18 1.99 1.13
CA LYS A 186 4.68 1.57 2.45
C LYS A 186 3.81 0.46 3.07
N PRO A 187 4.37 -0.36 3.97
CA PRO A 187 5.79 -0.44 4.35
C PRO A 187 6.62 -1.16 3.29
N LEU A 188 7.91 -0.86 3.22
CA LEU A 188 8.82 -1.51 2.28
C LEU A 188 8.97 -3.02 2.57
N ALA A 189 9.00 -3.38 3.85
CA ALA A 189 9.19 -4.74 4.35
C ALA A 189 8.43 -4.94 5.67
N LEU A 190 8.09 -6.19 5.98
CA LEU A 190 7.45 -6.60 7.24
C LEU A 190 8.44 -7.23 8.23
N SER A 191 9.66 -7.55 7.80
CA SER A 191 10.72 -8.08 8.65
C SER A 191 12.09 -7.47 8.32
N GLN A 192 13.04 -7.59 9.25
CA GLN A 192 14.42 -7.16 9.00
C GLN A 192 15.10 -8.01 7.92
N ALA A 193 14.76 -9.30 7.81
CA ALA A 193 15.27 -10.17 6.77
C ALA A 193 14.81 -9.69 5.38
N GLU A 194 13.52 -9.42 5.22
CA GLU A 194 12.97 -8.86 3.99
C GLU A 194 13.59 -7.50 3.64
N LEU A 195 13.82 -6.64 4.64
CA LEU A 195 14.48 -5.36 4.42
C LEU A 195 15.93 -5.54 3.94
N ALA A 196 16.65 -6.50 4.51
CA ALA A 196 18.02 -6.82 4.10
C ALA A 196 18.06 -7.38 2.66
N ASP A 197 17.09 -8.23 2.29
CA ASP A 197 16.97 -8.74 0.92
C ASP A 197 16.75 -7.59 -0.08
N VAL A 198 15.86 -6.65 0.24
CA VAL A 198 15.62 -5.45 -0.58
C VAL A 198 16.87 -4.58 -0.66
N ALA A 199 17.58 -4.38 0.45
CA ALA A 199 18.81 -3.59 0.47
C ALA A 199 19.88 -4.19 -0.45
N HIS A 200 20.11 -5.50 -0.37
CA HIS A 200 21.05 -6.19 -1.25
C HIS A 200 20.62 -6.11 -2.72
N ALA A 201 19.34 -6.34 -3.02
CA ALA A 201 18.82 -6.22 -4.38
C ALA A 201 19.01 -4.80 -4.94
N TYR A 202 18.78 -3.79 -4.10
CA TYR A 202 18.94 -2.38 -4.47
C TYR A 202 20.40 -1.99 -4.69
N GLU A 203 21.30 -2.39 -3.81
CA GLU A 203 22.75 -2.15 -3.97
C GLU A 203 23.28 -2.79 -5.26
N HIS A 204 22.88 -4.03 -5.55
CA HIS A 204 23.27 -4.70 -6.79
C HIS A 204 22.68 -4.03 -8.05
N ALA A 205 21.41 -3.62 -8.00
CA ALA A 205 20.77 -2.94 -9.13
C ALA A 205 21.39 -1.56 -9.38
N SER A 206 21.52 -0.75 -8.33
CA SER A 206 22.05 0.62 -8.36
C SER A 206 23.52 0.69 -8.78
N ALA A 207 24.32 -0.33 -8.46
CA ALA A 207 25.72 -0.42 -8.89
C ALA A 207 25.86 -0.71 -10.41
N ARG A 208 24.88 -1.38 -11.03
CA ARG A 208 24.93 -1.79 -12.44
C ARG A 208 24.27 -0.78 -13.37
N ARG A 209 23.20 -0.16 -12.88
CA ARG A 209 22.39 0.85 -13.56
C ARG A 209 21.95 1.82 -12.49
N ASN A 210 21.71 3.08 -12.83
CA ASN A 210 21.21 4.03 -11.86
C ASN A 210 19.69 3.85 -11.63
N THR A 211 19.34 2.65 -11.16
CA THR A 211 18.00 2.21 -10.84
C THR A 211 17.52 2.93 -9.58
N ALA A 212 16.33 3.53 -9.67
CA ALA A 212 15.70 4.24 -8.57
C ALA A 212 14.81 3.29 -7.77
N LEU A 213 14.83 3.41 -6.44
CA LEU A 213 13.86 2.81 -5.53
C LEU A 213 13.30 3.93 -4.64
N LEU A 214 12.00 4.20 -4.78
CA LEU A 214 11.27 5.19 -3.98
C LEU A 214 10.18 4.49 -3.17
N VAL A 215 10.19 4.71 -1.85
CA VAL A 215 9.15 4.22 -0.95
C VAL A 215 8.03 5.25 -0.83
N GLY A 216 6.79 4.79 -0.68
CA GLY A 216 5.54 5.57 -0.57
C GLY A 216 5.42 6.50 0.63
N PHE A 217 6.53 7.02 1.17
CA PHE A 217 6.54 8.01 2.23
C PHE A 217 6.18 9.42 1.72
N ASN A 218 4.92 9.64 1.37
CA ASN A 218 4.47 10.88 0.74
C ASN A 218 4.74 12.19 1.52
N ARG A 219 4.86 12.13 2.86
CA ARG A 219 4.97 13.34 3.71
C ARG A 219 6.21 14.16 3.47
N ARG A 220 7.34 13.51 3.19
CA ARG A 220 8.61 14.20 2.85
C ARG A 220 8.49 15.09 1.62
N HIS A 221 7.51 14.82 0.76
CA HIS A 221 7.24 15.63 -0.44
C HIS A 221 6.16 16.68 -0.24
N SER A 222 5.51 16.75 0.94
CA SER A 222 4.54 17.81 1.19
C SER A 222 5.23 19.17 1.28
N PRO A 223 4.66 20.24 0.68
CA PRO A 223 5.16 21.60 0.88
C PRO A 223 5.24 21.98 2.36
N HIS A 224 4.37 21.42 3.22
CA HIS A 224 4.38 21.68 4.65
C HIS A 224 5.63 21.14 5.36
N LEU A 225 6.02 19.90 5.05
CA LEU A 225 7.20 19.31 5.67
C LEU A 225 8.49 19.83 5.03
N VAL A 226 8.51 20.03 3.70
CA VAL A 226 9.62 20.66 2.98
C VAL A 226 9.94 22.04 3.57
N ARG A 227 8.94 22.93 3.71
CA ARG A 227 9.16 24.25 4.30
C ARG A 227 9.53 24.18 5.79
N THR A 228 9.14 23.13 6.50
CA THR A 228 9.55 22.91 7.89
C THR A 228 11.00 22.49 7.99
N ALA A 229 11.46 21.60 7.11
CA ALA A 229 12.87 21.23 7.00
C ALA A 229 13.74 22.44 6.63
N GLU A 230 13.32 23.25 5.65
CA GLU A 230 14.00 24.49 5.27
C GLU A 230 14.09 25.49 6.42
N PHE A 231 13.02 25.64 7.21
CA PHE A 231 12.97 26.54 8.35
C PHE A 231 14.03 26.19 9.41
N PHE A 232 14.30 24.90 9.61
CA PHE A 232 15.31 24.38 10.55
C PHE A 232 16.63 23.97 9.90
N ALA A 233 16.86 24.29 8.61
CA ALA A 233 18.00 23.80 7.85
C ALA A 233 19.36 24.31 8.36
N ARG A 234 19.38 25.50 9.00
CA ARG A 234 20.60 26.14 9.53
C ARG A 234 20.73 26.04 11.05
N ARG A 235 19.92 25.20 11.70
CA ARG A 235 20.01 25.00 13.15
C ARG A 235 21.39 24.43 13.51
N THR A 236 21.83 24.71 14.73
CA THR A 236 23.04 24.12 15.35
C THR A 236 22.71 23.36 16.63
N GLU A 237 21.45 23.36 17.03
CA GLU A 237 20.94 22.75 18.26
C GLU A 237 19.94 21.64 17.93
N PRO A 238 19.78 20.64 18.82
CA PRO A 238 18.78 19.60 18.70
C PRO A 238 17.35 20.11 18.56
N LEU A 239 16.51 19.31 17.91
CA LEU A 239 15.07 19.52 17.85
C LEU A 239 14.33 18.65 18.87
N THR A 240 13.26 19.19 19.44
CA THR A 240 12.23 18.42 20.15
C THR A 240 11.00 18.35 19.26
N MET A 241 10.55 17.13 18.94
CA MET A 241 9.46 16.92 17.99
C MET A 241 8.32 16.11 18.62
N VAL A 242 7.08 16.56 18.44
CA VAL A 242 5.87 15.86 18.89
C VAL A 242 4.94 15.70 17.71
N TYR A 243 4.65 14.45 17.33
CA TYR A 243 3.74 14.13 16.24
C TYR A 243 2.53 13.38 16.77
N ARG A 244 1.38 14.06 16.84
CA ARG A 244 0.10 13.48 17.23
C ARG A 244 -0.69 13.04 16.00
N ILE A 245 -1.22 11.82 16.05
CA ILE A 245 -2.10 11.23 15.05
C ILE A 245 -3.38 10.74 15.72
N ASN A 246 -4.52 11.15 15.16
CA ASN A 246 -5.86 10.69 15.49
C ASN A 246 -6.43 9.95 14.26
N ALA A 247 -6.10 8.67 14.12
CA ALA A 247 -6.35 7.90 12.91
C ALA A 247 -7.79 7.37 12.79
N GLY A 248 -8.55 7.38 13.89
CA GLY A 248 -9.85 6.72 14.00
C GLY A 248 -9.72 5.19 13.98
N ALA A 249 -10.79 4.51 14.38
CA ALA A 249 -10.84 3.05 14.42
C ALA A 249 -11.05 2.43 13.02
N LEU A 250 -10.42 1.29 12.77
CA LEU A 250 -10.70 0.42 11.63
C LEU A 250 -11.75 -0.64 11.95
N ASP A 251 -12.31 -1.19 10.88
CA ASP A 251 -13.05 -2.43 10.95
C ASP A 251 -12.18 -3.55 11.57
N PRO A 252 -12.70 -4.35 12.53
CA PRO A 252 -11.95 -5.44 13.15
C PRO A 252 -11.43 -6.50 12.17
N ASN A 253 -12.08 -6.67 11.01
CA ASN A 253 -11.68 -7.64 9.99
C ASN A 253 -10.76 -7.04 8.91
N HIS A 254 -10.34 -5.79 9.08
CA HIS A 254 -9.46 -5.11 8.13
C HIS A 254 -8.14 -5.88 7.96
N TRP A 255 -7.71 -6.08 6.71
CA TRP A 255 -6.57 -6.93 6.36
C TRP A 255 -5.25 -6.51 7.02
N VAL A 256 -5.10 -5.21 7.33
CA VAL A 256 -3.88 -4.64 7.94
C VAL A 256 -3.53 -5.29 9.28
N HIS A 257 -4.53 -5.75 10.04
CA HIS A 257 -4.31 -6.41 11.34
C HIS A 257 -3.52 -7.72 11.19
N ARG A 258 -3.58 -8.36 10.01
CA ARG A 258 -2.81 -9.58 9.69
C ARG A 258 -1.45 -9.29 9.04
N GLN A 259 -1.12 -8.02 8.75
CA GLN A 259 0.07 -7.62 7.98
C GLN A 259 0.81 -6.46 8.65
N GLY A 260 1.20 -6.66 9.91
CA GLY A 260 2.02 -5.71 10.68
C GLY A 260 1.24 -4.61 11.42
N GLY A 261 -0.09 -4.60 11.31
CA GLY A 261 -0.95 -3.64 11.99
C GLY A 261 -0.68 -2.18 11.61
N ARG A 262 -1.19 -1.25 12.42
CA ARG A 262 -1.00 0.19 12.21
C ARG A 262 0.45 0.64 12.42
N LEU A 263 1.23 -0.08 13.22
CA LEU A 263 2.62 0.30 13.49
C LEU A 263 3.47 0.16 12.22
N LEU A 264 3.52 -1.03 11.62
CA LEU A 264 4.23 -1.19 10.34
C LEU A 264 3.49 -0.48 9.20
N GLY A 265 2.16 -0.50 9.22
CA GLY A 265 1.33 -0.01 8.12
C GLY A 265 1.13 1.51 8.04
N GLU A 266 1.23 2.25 9.14
CA GLU A 266 1.00 3.71 9.13
C GLU A 266 2.04 4.50 9.92
N ILE A 267 2.49 4.02 11.08
CA ILE A 267 3.43 4.78 11.93
C ILE A 267 4.77 5.02 11.22
N CYS A 268 5.15 4.15 10.28
CA CYS A 268 6.31 4.34 9.41
C CYS A 268 6.32 5.68 8.68
N HIS A 269 5.16 6.24 8.30
CA HIS A 269 5.10 7.59 7.70
C HIS A 269 5.57 8.68 8.64
N PHE A 270 5.30 8.53 9.94
CA PHE A 270 5.59 9.56 10.94
C PHE A 270 7.02 9.44 11.44
N ILE A 271 7.54 8.22 11.57
CA ILE A 271 8.98 7.98 11.77
C ILE A 271 9.77 8.61 10.62
N ASP A 272 9.33 8.39 9.38
CA ASP A 272 9.94 9.04 8.23
C ASP A 272 9.88 10.57 8.31
N ALA A 273 8.71 11.13 8.57
CA ALA A 273 8.55 12.58 8.62
C ALA A 273 9.48 13.25 9.65
N LEU A 274 9.71 12.60 10.79
CA LEU A 274 10.70 13.07 11.77
C LEU A 274 12.14 12.87 11.27
N SER A 275 12.40 11.79 10.54
CA SER A 275 13.70 11.49 9.93
C SER A 275 14.10 12.53 8.87
N VAL A 276 13.14 13.12 8.16
CA VAL A 276 13.38 14.23 7.23
C VAL A 276 13.96 15.47 7.94
N LEU A 277 13.59 15.68 9.21
CA LEU A 277 13.99 16.86 9.98
C LEU A 277 15.30 16.64 10.75
N ALA A 278 15.49 15.45 11.31
CA ALA A 278 16.59 15.13 12.24
C ALA A 278 17.57 14.05 11.72
N GLY A 279 17.37 13.52 10.51
CA GLY A 279 18.20 12.47 9.93
C GLY A 279 17.75 11.06 10.33
N ALA A 280 18.61 10.07 10.12
CA ALA A 280 18.29 8.68 10.46
C ALA A 280 18.09 8.49 11.99
N PRO A 281 17.02 7.80 12.45
CA PRO A 281 16.86 7.46 13.86
C PRO A 281 18.00 6.57 14.35
N GLN A 282 18.53 6.86 15.55
CA GLN A 282 19.56 6.05 16.22
C GLN A 282 18.97 4.99 17.14
N SER A 283 17.88 5.33 17.84
CA SER A 283 17.14 4.39 18.67
C SER A 283 15.65 4.69 18.64
N VAL A 284 14.87 3.64 18.93
CA VAL A 284 13.42 3.71 18.93
C VAL A 284 12.86 2.80 20.02
N HIS A 285 11.82 3.26 20.69
CA HIS A 285 11.09 2.48 21.68
C HIS A 285 9.60 2.78 21.58
N ALA A 286 8.78 1.74 21.49
CA ALA A 286 7.35 1.84 21.40
C ALA A 286 6.65 1.30 22.66
N LEU A 287 5.54 1.92 22.98
CA LEU A 287 4.55 1.46 23.95
C LEU A 287 3.22 1.34 23.23
N ARG A 288 2.38 0.40 23.66
CA ARG A 288 0.99 0.28 23.23
C ARG A 288 0.05 0.27 24.42
N THR A 289 -1.17 0.76 24.22
CA THR A 289 -2.23 0.60 25.22
C THR A 289 -2.49 -0.89 25.49
N ARG A 290 -2.87 -1.22 26.73
CA ARG A 290 -3.22 -2.59 27.17
C ARG A 290 -4.68 -2.61 27.64
N GLY A 291 -5.34 -3.76 27.55
CA GLY A 291 -6.70 -3.96 28.10
C GLY A 291 -7.86 -3.66 27.15
N ALA A 292 -7.60 -3.28 25.90
CA ALA A 292 -8.58 -3.25 24.81
C ALA A 292 -8.42 -4.50 23.91
N PRO A 293 -9.40 -4.84 23.04
CA PRO A 293 -9.22 -5.91 22.06
C PRO A 293 -7.93 -5.71 21.25
N ASP A 294 -7.19 -6.78 20.97
CA ASP A 294 -5.84 -6.75 20.35
C ASP A 294 -5.83 -6.25 18.88
N THR A 295 -6.98 -5.75 18.40
CA THR A 295 -7.18 -5.16 17.08
C THR A 295 -7.21 -3.64 17.21
N ASP A 296 -6.33 -2.94 16.47
CA ASP A 296 -6.25 -1.47 16.41
C ASP A 296 -5.84 -0.80 17.75
N ASN A 297 -4.52 -0.84 18.03
CA ASN A 297 -3.92 -0.29 19.25
C ASN A 297 -3.56 1.20 19.13
N ASP A 298 -3.56 1.90 20.27
CA ASP A 298 -2.89 3.20 20.39
C ASP A 298 -1.42 2.98 20.72
N TYR A 299 -0.55 3.86 20.22
CA TYR A 299 0.90 3.76 20.41
C TYR A 299 1.52 5.08 20.86
N ILE A 300 2.55 4.97 21.70
CA ILE A 300 3.54 6.02 21.90
C ILE A 300 4.89 5.49 21.38
N VAL A 301 5.51 6.20 20.44
CA VAL A 301 6.82 5.83 19.89
C VAL A 301 7.81 6.95 20.14
N ASN A 302 8.90 6.66 20.83
CA ASN A 302 9.98 7.59 21.11
C ASN A 302 11.18 7.29 20.23
N LEU A 303 11.82 8.33 19.70
CA LEU A 303 12.95 8.28 18.77
C LEU A 303 14.07 9.19 19.27
N THR A 304 15.31 8.75 19.10
CA THR A 304 16.50 9.60 19.26
C THR A 304 17.27 9.68 17.95
N PHE A 305 18.00 10.78 17.74
CA PHE A 305 18.73 11.07 16.51
C PHE A 305 20.18 11.44 16.81
N ALA A 306 21.04 11.29 15.80
CA ALA A 306 22.49 11.50 15.94
C ALA A 306 22.90 12.92 16.31
N ASP A 307 22.10 13.92 15.95
CA ASP A 307 22.33 15.33 16.31
C ASP A 307 21.84 15.68 17.73
N GLY A 308 21.38 14.68 18.50
CA GLY A 308 20.81 14.86 19.84
C GLY A 308 19.32 15.20 19.83
N SER A 309 18.68 15.33 18.66
CA SER A 309 17.24 15.55 18.58
C SER A 309 16.46 14.38 19.16
N VAL A 310 15.25 14.66 19.62
CA VAL A 310 14.31 13.67 20.12
C VAL A 310 12.94 13.86 19.51
N GLY A 311 12.23 12.75 19.31
CA GLY A 311 10.89 12.75 18.74
C GLY A 311 9.95 11.82 19.48
N THR A 312 8.70 12.22 19.65
CA THR A 312 7.62 11.36 20.14
C THR A 312 6.47 11.36 19.15
N ILE A 313 6.00 10.17 18.80
CA ILE A 313 4.80 9.95 18.01
C ILE A 313 3.72 9.42 18.95
N ALA A 314 2.62 10.15 19.07
CA ALA A 314 1.42 9.71 19.76
C ALA A 314 0.36 9.34 18.73
N TYR A 315 0.14 8.04 18.53
CA TYR A 315 -0.80 7.50 17.57
C TYR A 315 -2.03 6.96 18.30
N ALA A 316 -3.18 7.56 18.07
CA ALA A 316 -4.44 7.18 18.69
C ALA A 316 -5.48 6.80 17.62
N VAL A 317 -6.25 5.76 17.88
CA VAL A 317 -7.39 5.31 17.06
C VAL A 317 -8.74 5.59 17.73
N ARG A 318 -8.74 5.99 19.01
CA ARG A 318 -9.95 6.24 19.82
C ARG A 318 -10.28 7.72 20.04
N GLY A 319 -9.64 8.63 19.30
CA GLY A 319 -9.95 10.05 19.38
C GLY A 319 -11.19 10.44 18.55
N ASP A 320 -11.82 11.56 18.91
CA ASP A 320 -12.98 12.09 18.20
C ASP A 320 -12.59 12.75 16.87
N ASN A 321 -13.40 12.58 15.83
CA ASN A 321 -13.10 13.06 14.47
C ASN A 321 -13.20 14.58 14.28
N SER A 322 -13.69 15.33 15.28
CA SER A 322 -13.62 16.80 15.30
C SER A 322 -12.19 17.32 15.47
N VAL A 323 -11.29 16.49 16.00
CA VAL A 323 -9.87 16.82 16.15
C VAL A 323 -9.13 16.50 14.84
N SER A 324 -8.26 17.41 14.41
CA SER A 324 -7.45 17.21 13.20
C SER A 324 -6.70 15.86 13.25
N LYS A 325 -6.68 15.17 12.10
CA LYS A 325 -6.09 13.82 12.00
C LYS A 325 -4.64 13.83 12.44
N GLU A 326 -3.89 14.88 12.09
CA GLU A 326 -2.44 14.90 12.25
C GLU A 326 -1.96 16.27 12.69
N ARG A 327 -1.06 16.30 13.65
CA ARG A 327 -0.42 17.52 14.11
C ARG A 327 1.04 17.24 14.47
N LEU A 328 1.96 17.92 13.80
CA LEU A 328 3.39 17.86 14.09
C LEU A 328 3.85 19.20 14.64
N GLU A 329 4.48 19.17 15.81
CA GLU A 329 5.09 20.31 16.48
C GLU A 329 6.59 20.08 16.60
N VAL A 330 7.38 21.06 16.17
CA VAL A 330 8.84 21.00 16.12
C VAL A 330 9.37 22.23 16.82
N PHE A 331 10.25 22.05 17.80
CA PHE A 331 10.84 23.10 18.61
C PHE A 331 12.36 23.03 18.58
N GLY A 332 13.03 24.18 18.51
CA GLY A 332 14.48 24.26 18.61
C GLY A 332 14.98 25.68 18.38
N GLN A 333 16.08 26.07 19.03
CA GLN A 333 16.75 27.36 18.84
C GLN A 333 15.80 28.59 18.98
N GLY A 334 14.90 28.57 19.97
CA GLY A 334 13.92 29.65 20.17
C GLY A 334 12.88 29.80 19.05
N GLN A 335 12.77 28.79 18.17
CA GLN A 335 11.84 28.72 17.06
C GLN A 335 10.88 27.54 17.22
N ALA A 336 9.72 27.63 16.57
CA ALA A 336 8.77 26.52 16.49
C ALA A 336 8.06 26.46 15.13
N ALA A 337 7.80 25.25 14.65
CA ALA A 337 6.92 25.00 13.52
C ALA A 337 5.79 24.06 13.93
N ILE A 338 4.56 24.39 13.52
CA ILE A 338 3.36 23.61 13.82
C ILE A 338 2.68 23.29 12.49
N VAL A 339 2.75 22.04 12.06
CA VAL A 339 2.03 21.50 10.89
C VAL A 339 0.72 20.90 11.36
N ASP A 340 -0.40 21.45 10.91
CA ASP A 340 -1.75 20.98 11.23
C ASP A 340 -2.40 20.38 9.99
N ASP A 341 -2.49 19.05 10.01
CA ASP A 341 -3.05 18.12 9.02
C ASP A 341 -2.65 18.42 7.56
N TYR A 342 -1.45 18.96 7.37
CA TYR A 342 -0.92 19.33 6.07
C TYR A 342 -1.89 20.24 5.29
N ALA A 343 -2.61 21.08 6.04
CA ALA A 343 -3.48 22.13 5.55
C ALA A 343 -2.86 23.51 5.85
N VAL A 344 -2.30 23.63 7.05
CA VAL A 344 -1.69 24.87 7.56
C VAL A 344 -0.39 24.53 8.27
N THR A 345 0.69 25.25 7.99
CA THR A 345 1.87 25.29 8.86
C THR A 345 2.00 26.68 9.46
N SER A 346 2.28 26.76 10.76
CA SER A 346 2.63 28.00 11.46
C SER A 346 4.10 27.98 11.82
N PHE A 347 4.84 29.01 11.45
CA PHE A 347 6.26 29.20 11.80
C PHE A 347 6.38 30.34 12.80
N HIS A 348 7.14 30.11 13.87
CA HIS A 348 7.29 31.01 15.01
C HIS A 348 8.78 31.25 15.28
N GLY A 349 9.19 32.50 15.45
CA GLY A 349 10.55 32.86 15.81
C GLY A 349 10.74 34.37 15.98
N GLY A 350 11.55 34.79 16.94
CA GLY A 350 11.82 36.22 17.20
C GLY A 350 10.57 37.06 17.46
N GLY A 351 9.56 36.47 18.13
CA GLY A 351 8.26 37.11 18.41
C GLY A 351 7.34 37.27 17.20
N ARG A 352 7.71 36.76 16.02
CA ARG A 352 6.90 36.83 14.79
C ARG A 352 6.30 35.48 14.43
N LYS A 353 5.17 35.52 13.71
CA LYS A 353 4.47 34.35 13.19
C LYS A 353 4.24 34.45 11.68
N ARG A 354 4.46 33.36 10.94
CA ARG A 354 4.15 33.23 9.51
C ARG A 354 3.35 31.96 9.26
N HIS A 355 2.60 31.93 8.17
CA HIS A 355 1.75 30.80 7.81
C HIS A 355 1.99 30.33 6.37
N LEU A 356 1.99 29.01 6.18
CA LEU A 356 1.78 28.36 4.89
C LEU A 356 0.40 27.72 4.91
N ARG A 357 -0.39 27.87 3.85
CA ARG A 357 -1.70 27.23 3.70
C ARG A 357 -1.84 26.61 2.33
N THR A 358 -2.38 25.40 2.26
CA THR A 358 -2.80 24.77 1.00
C THR A 358 -4.30 24.47 1.05
N ARG A 359 -4.96 24.59 -0.11
CA ARG A 359 -6.36 24.19 -0.30
C ARG A 359 -6.48 23.49 -1.65
N PRO A 360 -6.76 22.17 -1.71
CA PRO A 360 -7.01 21.26 -0.58
C PRO A 360 -5.76 20.97 0.27
N ARG A 361 -5.92 20.16 1.33
CA ARG A 361 -4.81 19.60 2.13
C ARG A 361 -3.80 18.93 1.21
N ASP A 362 -2.51 19.20 1.40
CA ASP A 362 -1.45 18.67 0.56
C ASP A 362 -0.46 17.81 1.34
N LYS A 363 -0.68 16.49 1.29
CA LYS A 363 0.18 15.50 1.93
C LYS A 363 1.35 15.05 1.04
N GLY A 364 1.57 15.67 -0.12
CA GLY A 364 2.76 15.43 -0.96
C GLY A 364 2.63 14.34 -2.03
N PHE A 365 1.45 13.73 -2.24
CA PHE A 365 1.29 12.65 -3.24
C PHE A 365 1.65 13.08 -4.67
N ALA A 366 1.20 14.26 -5.10
CA ALA A 366 1.50 14.77 -6.43
C ALA A 366 3.00 15.08 -6.60
N ALA A 367 3.61 15.73 -5.61
CA ALA A 367 5.03 16.03 -5.59
C ALA A 367 5.89 14.75 -5.56
N GLN A 368 5.47 13.71 -4.82
CA GLN A 368 6.13 12.41 -4.79
C GLN A 368 6.10 11.71 -6.15
N MET A 369 4.94 11.71 -6.83
CA MET A 369 4.84 11.12 -8.17
C MET A 369 5.65 11.89 -9.20
N ALA A 370 5.65 13.23 -9.13
CA ALA A 370 6.50 14.05 -9.99
C ALA A 370 7.99 13.77 -9.74
N HIS A 371 8.40 13.62 -8.47
CA HIS A 371 9.75 13.25 -8.08
C HIS A 371 10.14 11.89 -8.67
N PHE A 372 9.28 10.88 -8.53
CA PHE A 372 9.53 9.56 -9.11
C PHE A 372 9.74 9.62 -10.63
N VAL A 373 8.85 10.31 -11.36
CA VAL A 373 8.98 10.48 -12.82
C VAL A 373 10.28 11.20 -13.20
N THR A 374 10.69 12.18 -12.39
CA THR A 374 11.95 12.91 -12.60
C THR A 374 13.16 12.00 -12.39
N LEU A 375 13.16 11.20 -11.32
CA LEU A 375 14.22 10.25 -11.03
C LEU A 375 14.42 9.24 -12.17
N VAL A 376 13.33 8.74 -12.75
CA VAL A 376 13.41 7.79 -13.86
C VAL A 376 13.84 8.48 -15.16
N GLY A 377 13.34 9.69 -15.43
CA GLY A 377 13.57 10.38 -16.71
C GLY A 377 14.96 11.03 -16.85
N GLN A 378 15.61 11.40 -15.75
CA GLN A 378 16.87 12.16 -15.78
C GLN A 378 18.12 11.34 -15.47
N ASP A 379 17.97 10.05 -15.19
CA ASP A 379 19.06 9.15 -14.79
C ASP A 379 20.02 9.78 -13.74
N VAL A 380 19.44 10.48 -12.74
CA VAL A 380 20.22 11.27 -11.76
C VAL A 380 20.86 10.34 -10.74
N PRO A 381 22.20 10.27 -10.65
CA PRO A 381 22.88 9.50 -9.61
C PRO A 381 22.59 10.11 -8.24
N GLY A 382 22.09 9.32 -7.30
CA GLY A 382 21.89 9.75 -5.90
C GLY A 382 20.66 10.61 -5.62
N GLY A 383 19.72 10.73 -6.56
CA GLY A 383 18.43 11.42 -6.32
C GLY A 383 17.43 10.63 -5.48
N CYS A 384 17.71 9.35 -5.20
CA CYS A 384 16.87 8.49 -4.37
C CYS A 384 17.13 8.73 -2.88
N ASP A 385 16.05 8.85 -2.14
CA ASP A 385 16.04 9.02 -0.70
C ASP A 385 16.12 7.68 0.07
N TRP A 386 16.84 6.72 -0.55
CA TRP A 386 16.99 5.34 -0.12
C TRP A 386 17.52 5.22 1.31
N ALA A 387 18.63 5.88 1.61
CA ALA A 387 19.28 5.76 2.93
C ALA A 387 18.31 6.14 4.07
N THR A 388 17.59 7.25 3.91
CA THR A 388 16.59 7.69 4.90
C THR A 388 15.39 6.73 4.92
N ALA A 389 14.85 6.34 3.76
CA ALA A 389 13.71 5.41 3.69
C ALA A 389 14.01 4.02 4.30
N HIS A 390 15.22 3.50 4.06
CA HIS A 390 15.72 2.28 4.67
C HIS A 390 15.83 2.43 6.19
N ALA A 391 16.47 3.50 6.67
CA ALA A 391 16.59 3.78 8.10
C ALA A 391 15.22 3.93 8.79
N SER A 392 14.27 4.63 8.18
CA SER A 392 12.91 4.77 8.71
C SER A 392 12.16 3.44 8.73
N THR A 393 12.35 2.57 7.72
CA THR A 393 11.78 1.22 7.72
C THR A 393 12.39 0.37 8.83
N LEU A 394 13.72 0.39 8.97
CA LEU A 394 14.42 -0.32 10.04
C LEU A 394 13.96 0.12 11.43
N ALA A 395 13.87 1.43 11.66
CA ALA A 395 13.36 1.98 12.91
C ALA A 395 11.90 1.57 13.16
N THR A 396 11.08 1.45 12.13
CA THR A 396 9.70 0.94 12.28
C THR A 396 9.71 -0.53 12.74
N LEU A 397 10.54 -1.38 12.15
CA LEU A 397 10.68 -2.79 12.55
C LEU A 397 11.23 -2.94 13.97
N GLN A 398 12.19 -2.08 14.36
CA GLN A 398 12.73 -2.04 15.72
C GLN A 398 11.68 -1.55 16.73
N ALA A 399 10.84 -0.59 16.36
CA ALA A 399 9.72 -0.15 17.19
C ALA A 399 8.77 -1.32 17.49
N GLN A 400 8.46 -2.14 16.48
CA GLN A 400 7.67 -3.36 16.69
C GLN A 400 8.36 -4.33 17.66
N ALA A 401 9.65 -4.64 17.43
CA ALA A 401 10.41 -5.53 18.30
C ALA A 401 10.46 -5.03 19.76
N SER A 402 10.51 -3.71 19.98
CA SER A 402 10.52 -3.13 21.32
C SER A 402 9.23 -3.35 22.12
N LEU A 403 8.10 -3.61 21.46
CA LEU A 403 6.83 -3.94 22.13
C LEU A 403 6.85 -5.32 22.79
N GLU A 404 7.70 -6.23 22.28
CA GLU A 404 7.82 -7.62 22.73
C GLU A 404 8.93 -7.78 23.79
N ALA A 405 9.81 -6.80 23.92
CA ALA A 405 10.86 -6.81 24.92
C ALA A 405 10.26 -6.70 26.34
N PRO A 406 10.70 -7.55 27.30
CA PRO A 406 10.24 -7.43 28.68
C PRO A 406 10.66 -6.06 29.23
N HIS A 407 9.67 -5.22 29.57
CA HIS A 407 9.94 -3.94 30.23
C HIS A 407 10.55 -4.21 31.61
N SER A 408 11.87 -4.09 31.73
CA SER A 408 12.57 -4.09 33.01
C SER A 408 12.40 -2.73 33.68
N ALA A 409 11.23 -2.47 34.26
CA ALA A 409 11.03 -1.48 35.31
C ALA A 409 9.59 -1.59 35.80
N ALA A 410 9.36 -2.46 36.79
CA ALA A 410 8.28 -2.19 37.73
C ALA A 410 8.70 -0.94 38.51
N ALA A 411 8.12 0.21 38.17
CA ALA A 411 8.05 1.31 39.12
C ALA A 411 7.04 0.88 40.18
N THR A 412 7.54 0.22 41.22
CA THR A 412 6.81 -0.07 42.46
C THR A 412 6.54 1.19 43.23
#